data_AF-A0A954P766-F1
#
_entry.id   AF-A0A954P766-F1
#
_cell.length_a   1.000
_cell.length_b   1.000
_cell.length_c   1.000
_cell.angle_alpha   90.00
_cell.angle_beta   90.00
_cell.angle_gamma   90.00
#
_symmetry.space_group_name_H-M   'P 1'
#
loop_
_entity.id
_entity.type
_entity.pdbx_description
1 polymer ?
#
loop_
_entity_poly.entity_id
_entity_poly.type
_entity_poly.pdbx_seq_one_letter_code
_entity_poly.pdbx_strand_id
1 'polypeptide(L)'
;LTGDGEYPLAPGEGQFSFSWANIDVGELAAEAADLPLQLHGIFSGKARASCKVAADGPPGWIAESTFAVPEIRVGEVPAGNIQGTAALRDKLLQFDVGGKLFDGDLDLSGELPLEELTGEEPPVEEPPATPPAAAPPRPPAPAEPPAGDGAALRGRLRMQGMSLSLSLRALGYADIADALGGTLDVEISNRPTSPAERPAGTGRITLRGVQWSGRTVVEEISGDIRIHSGRLVIDALAGELAGGRLRTALVWDLAATTNRQISLQLMNADMGRLLLSAPAPELLPPDLSGRVDLRAVLQRGDRWQAEGTIRLHRVRFGQVELSSLKLGGRAVFAGPLTTGSFSLPTITGSAAAGRLHGRLSGRWGDRLNLDGRLRFSRIDLQSLGLGAGGVGQIGDGRLSGTAEITARNARSLSDSTVLLNASLGRARPGRLPLFTELRPFLPAPAFDGTLDDGLLQARLSRGVMRIEQLSLTGPSLRIYVTGTVTRPDRLNLAVTVATGDTAASRGCSLLSVARLADSANPSVGILLRTQRLLSNRLIHLEVTGTARRPMVRALPLPLLSDEALRYFLEQAAA
;
A
#
# COMPACT_ATOMS: atom_id res chain seq x y z
N LEU A 1 -20.03 -45.01 22.77
CA LEU A 1 -21.49 -44.88 22.66
C LEU A 1 -22.14 -45.87 23.63
N THR A 2 -23.07 -45.43 24.45
CA THR A 2 -23.89 -46.29 25.34
C THR A 2 -25.36 -45.90 25.18
N GLY A 3 -26.28 -46.84 25.33
CA GLY A 3 -27.71 -46.55 25.21
C GLY A 3 -28.59 -47.70 25.68
N ASP A 4 -29.86 -47.36 25.89
CA ASP A 4 -30.96 -48.27 26.24
C ASP A 4 -32.17 -47.95 25.36
N GLY A 5 -33.07 -48.91 25.18
CA GLY A 5 -34.29 -48.65 24.43
C GLY A 5 -35.28 -49.79 24.42
N GLU A 6 -36.52 -49.42 24.17
CA GLU A 6 -37.68 -50.29 24.04
C GLU A 6 -38.27 -50.10 22.64
N TYR A 7 -38.34 -51.18 21.86
CA TYR A 7 -38.95 -51.18 20.53
C TYR A 7 -40.25 -51.99 20.55
N PRO A 8 -41.40 -51.41 20.17
CA PRO A 8 -42.67 -52.12 20.16
C PRO A 8 -42.73 -53.06 18.94
N LEU A 9 -43.04 -54.33 19.17
CA LEU A 9 -43.22 -55.33 18.10
C LEU A 9 -44.61 -55.27 17.43
N ALA A 10 -45.53 -54.51 18.01
CA ALA A 10 -46.88 -54.26 17.51
C ALA A 10 -47.11 -52.73 17.43
N PRO A 11 -48.18 -52.23 16.78
CA PRO A 11 -48.45 -50.81 16.73
C PRO A 11 -48.41 -50.18 18.12
N GLY A 12 -47.54 -49.19 18.30
CA GLY A 12 -47.16 -48.69 19.61
C GLY A 12 -46.03 -47.66 19.56
N GLU A 13 -45.62 -47.18 20.72
CA GLU A 13 -44.54 -46.20 20.88
C GLU A 13 -43.30 -46.88 21.46
N GLY A 14 -42.15 -46.66 20.81
CA GLY A 14 -40.84 -47.05 21.31
C GLY A 14 -40.07 -45.85 21.83
N GLN A 15 -39.18 -46.08 22.80
CA GLN A 15 -38.32 -45.06 23.37
C GLN A 15 -36.89 -45.54 23.41
N PHE A 16 -35.95 -44.67 23.04
CA PHE A 16 -34.53 -44.94 23.01
C PHE A 16 -33.79 -43.80 23.68
N SER A 17 -32.76 -44.12 24.45
CA SER A 17 -31.85 -43.15 25.02
C SER A 17 -30.41 -43.52 24.67
N PHE A 18 -29.64 -42.53 24.23
CA PHE A 18 -28.26 -42.70 23.80
C PHE A 18 -27.39 -41.65 24.47
N SER A 19 -26.16 -42.02 24.79
CA SER A 19 -25.13 -41.10 25.21
C SER A 19 -23.81 -41.43 24.55
N TRP A 20 -23.09 -40.38 24.15
CA TRP A 20 -21.77 -40.49 23.57
C TRP A 20 -20.83 -39.52 24.26
N ALA A 21 -19.56 -39.91 24.29
CA ALA A 21 -18.47 -39.13 24.83
C ALA A 21 -17.22 -39.46 24.03
N ASN A 22 -16.24 -38.55 24.06
CA ASN A 22 -14.93 -38.75 23.45
C ASN A 22 -14.97 -38.95 21.93
N ILE A 23 -15.89 -38.30 21.22
CA ILE A 23 -15.87 -38.27 19.75
C ILE A 23 -15.00 -37.10 19.30
N ASP A 24 -14.03 -37.34 18.42
CA ASP A 24 -13.19 -36.28 17.87
C ASP A 24 -13.97 -35.48 16.80
N VAL A 25 -14.11 -34.17 17.02
CA VAL A 25 -14.76 -33.26 16.06
C VAL A 25 -13.98 -33.17 14.74
N GLY A 26 -12.66 -33.34 14.77
CA GLY A 26 -11.81 -33.27 13.59
C GLY A 26 -12.09 -34.38 12.59
N GLU A 27 -12.31 -35.61 13.07
CA GLU A 27 -12.67 -36.75 12.22
C GLU A 27 -14.05 -36.54 11.59
N LEU A 28 -15.04 -36.12 12.39
CA LEU A 28 -16.39 -35.82 11.90
C LEU A 28 -16.39 -34.69 10.86
N ALA A 29 -15.63 -33.62 11.12
CA ALA A 29 -15.55 -32.49 10.21
C ALA A 29 -14.91 -32.88 8.89
N ALA A 30 -13.80 -33.65 8.91
CA ALA A 30 -13.11 -34.09 7.71
C ALA A 30 -13.99 -34.98 6.81
N GLU A 31 -14.89 -35.77 7.40
CA GLU A 31 -15.83 -36.61 6.66
C GLU A 31 -17.04 -35.82 6.13
N ALA A 32 -17.58 -34.89 6.94
CA ALA A 32 -18.78 -34.14 6.59
C ALA A 32 -18.52 -32.97 5.63
N ALA A 33 -17.35 -32.35 5.69
CA ALA A 33 -17.01 -31.18 4.88
C ALA A 33 -15.50 -31.09 4.64
N ASP A 34 -15.11 -30.94 3.36
CA ASP A 34 -13.72 -30.66 2.96
C ASP A 34 -13.30 -29.22 3.37
N LEU A 35 -13.26 -28.98 4.68
CA LEU A 35 -12.93 -27.69 5.26
C LEU A 35 -11.41 -27.53 5.28
N PRO A 36 -10.87 -26.37 4.86
CA PRO A 36 -9.43 -26.12 4.88
C PRO A 36 -8.88 -25.87 6.30
N LEU A 37 -9.65 -26.19 7.35
CA LEU A 37 -9.33 -25.91 8.75
C LEU A 37 -9.23 -27.23 9.51
N GLN A 38 -8.12 -27.42 10.23
CA GLN A 38 -7.96 -28.53 11.16
C GLN A 38 -8.70 -28.20 12.44
N LEU A 39 -9.85 -28.84 12.66
CA LEU A 39 -10.61 -28.71 13.90
C LEU A 39 -10.19 -29.81 14.86
N HIS A 40 -9.98 -29.46 16.12
CA HIS A 40 -9.77 -30.40 17.21
C HIS A 40 -10.75 -30.10 18.33
N GLY A 41 -11.36 -31.13 18.91
CA GLY A 41 -12.27 -30.97 20.03
C GLY A 41 -12.93 -32.30 20.39
N ILE A 42 -13.36 -32.40 21.65
CA ILE A 42 -14.06 -33.58 22.13
C ILE A 42 -15.56 -33.30 22.19
N PHE A 43 -16.30 -33.98 21.33
CA PHE A 43 -17.75 -33.94 21.25
C PHE A 43 -18.37 -34.98 22.17
N SER A 44 -19.28 -34.53 23.04
CA SER A 44 -20.04 -35.38 23.95
C SER A 44 -21.49 -34.94 23.97
N GLY A 45 -22.42 -35.86 24.24
CA GLY A 45 -23.84 -35.53 24.19
C GLY A 45 -24.74 -36.69 24.55
N LYS A 46 -26.04 -36.39 24.51
CA LYS A 46 -27.13 -37.31 24.81
C LYS A 46 -28.22 -37.12 23.77
N ALA A 47 -28.88 -38.20 23.38
CA ALA A 47 -30.05 -38.17 22.54
C ALA A 47 -31.17 -39.02 23.14
N ARG A 48 -32.39 -38.60 22.90
CA ARG A 48 -33.60 -39.39 23.11
C ARG A 48 -34.32 -39.50 21.78
N ALA A 49 -34.77 -40.70 21.43
CA ALA A 49 -35.59 -40.90 20.26
C ALA A 49 -36.85 -41.65 20.65
N SER A 50 -37.98 -41.25 20.08
CA SER A 50 -39.22 -42.00 20.14
C SER A 50 -39.66 -42.35 18.73
N CYS A 51 -40.11 -43.59 18.54
CA CYS A 51 -40.72 -44.00 17.29
C CYS A 51 -42.18 -44.39 17.52
N LYS A 52 -43.05 -44.00 16.60
CA LYS A 52 -44.44 -44.47 16.58
C LYS A 52 -44.60 -45.43 15.42
N VAL A 53 -44.77 -46.71 15.73
CA VAL A 53 -45.02 -47.76 14.74
C VAL A 53 -46.52 -47.75 14.44
N ALA A 54 -46.88 -47.33 13.22
CA ALA A 54 -48.25 -47.39 12.74
C ALA A 54 -48.61 -48.81 12.27
N ALA A 55 -49.90 -49.14 12.22
CA ALA A 55 -50.37 -50.43 11.68
C ALA A 55 -50.02 -50.60 10.20
N ASP A 56 -50.08 -49.49 9.44
CA ASP A 56 -49.71 -49.43 8.02
C ASP A 56 -48.82 -48.19 7.81
N GLY A 57 -47.57 -48.39 7.39
CA GLY A 57 -46.64 -47.32 7.03
C GLY A 57 -45.28 -47.35 7.77
N PRO A 58 -44.31 -46.57 7.31
CA PRO A 58 -43.00 -46.46 7.96
C PRO A 58 -43.14 -45.81 9.36
N PRO A 59 -42.31 -46.21 10.33
CA PRO A 59 -42.34 -45.62 11.66
C PRO A 59 -41.99 -44.13 11.62
N GLY A 60 -42.80 -43.30 12.27
CA GLY A 60 -42.50 -41.89 12.48
C GLY A 60 -41.45 -41.76 13.58
N TRP A 61 -40.32 -41.09 13.29
CA TRP A 61 -39.24 -40.86 14.25
C TRP A 61 -39.25 -39.42 14.73
N ILE A 62 -39.19 -39.27 16.06
CA ILE A 62 -38.91 -38.01 16.73
C ILE A 62 -37.61 -38.23 17.52
N ALA A 63 -36.59 -37.43 17.29
CA ALA A 63 -35.35 -37.49 18.06
C ALA A 63 -34.97 -36.11 18.56
N GLU A 64 -34.47 -36.03 19.79
CA GLU A 64 -33.93 -34.81 20.38
C GLU A 64 -32.56 -35.12 20.95
N SER A 65 -31.58 -34.29 20.62
CA SER A 65 -30.22 -34.43 21.07
C SER A 65 -29.70 -33.14 21.65
N THR A 66 -28.87 -33.27 22.68
CA THR A 66 -28.09 -32.17 23.25
C THR A 66 -26.62 -32.55 23.20
N PHE A 67 -25.76 -31.64 22.80
CA PHE A 67 -24.32 -31.88 22.72
C PHE A 67 -23.52 -30.69 23.23
N ALA A 68 -22.27 -30.97 23.60
CA ALA A 68 -21.31 -29.98 24.01
C ALA A 68 -19.90 -30.37 23.51
N VAL A 69 -19.15 -29.35 23.13
CA VAL A 69 -17.73 -29.39 22.83
C VAL A 69 -17.06 -28.38 23.77
N PRO A 70 -16.58 -28.84 24.94
CA PRO A 70 -16.08 -27.96 26.01
C PRO A 70 -14.86 -27.12 25.58
N GLU A 71 -14.09 -27.63 24.62
CA GLU A 71 -12.94 -26.94 24.04
C GLU A 71 -12.83 -27.29 22.56
N ILE A 72 -12.73 -26.27 21.73
CA ILE A 72 -12.44 -26.34 20.30
C ILE A 72 -11.13 -25.63 20.05
N ARG A 73 -10.28 -26.25 19.23
CA ARG A 73 -9.06 -25.64 18.71
C ARG A 73 -9.10 -25.68 17.18
N VAL A 74 -8.60 -24.62 16.56
CA VAL A 74 -8.35 -24.57 15.10
C VAL A 74 -6.85 -24.59 14.89
N GLY A 75 -6.33 -25.74 14.46
CA GLY A 75 -4.92 -26.08 14.60
C GLY A 75 -4.48 -25.93 16.05
N GLU A 76 -3.45 -25.12 16.29
CA GLU A 76 -2.94 -24.86 17.64
C GLU A 76 -3.70 -23.75 18.39
N VAL A 77 -4.61 -23.03 17.73
CA VAL A 77 -5.26 -21.84 18.31
C VAL A 77 -6.52 -22.27 19.09
N PRO A 78 -6.61 -22.01 20.41
CA PRO A 78 -7.86 -22.18 21.14
C PRO A 78 -8.95 -21.32 20.52
N ALA A 79 -10.02 -21.96 20.07
CA ALA A 79 -11.11 -21.31 19.37
C ALA A 79 -12.28 -21.05 20.34
N GLY A 80 -12.55 -21.91 21.32
CA GLY A 80 -13.56 -21.65 22.34
C GLY A 80 -14.36 -22.89 22.70
N ASN A 81 -15.68 -22.74 22.87
CA ASN A 81 -16.57 -23.84 23.23
C ASN A 81 -17.91 -23.72 22.49
N ILE A 82 -18.56 -24.86 22.28
CA ILE A 82 -19.85 -24.92 21.59
C ILE A 82 -20.77 -25.87 22.35
N GLN A 83 -22.04 -25.53 22.42
CA GLN A 83 -23.11 -26.40 22.87
C GLN A 83 -24.30 -26.26 21.94
N GLY A 84 -25.13 -27.28 21.83
CA GLY A 84 -26.26 -27.20 20.93
C GLY A 84 -27.31 -28.26 21.19
N THR A 85 -28.43 -28.06 20.50
CA THR A 85 -29.55 -28.98 20.45
C THR A 85 -29.87 -29.29 18.99
N ALA A 86 -30.29 -30.52 18.73
CA ALA A 86 -30.79 -30.94 17.43
C ALA A 86 -32.06 -31.77 17.62
N ALA A 87 -33.13 -31.40 16.93
CA ALA A 87 -34.41 -32.08 16.97
C ALA A 87 -34.80 -32.56 15.57
N LEU A 88 -35.05 -33.86 15.42
CA LEU A 88 -35.59 -34.46 14.21
C LEU A 88 -37.09 -34.68 14.40
N ARG A 89 -37.93 -34.05 13.58
CA ARG A 89 -39.38 -34.23 13.55
C ARG A 89 -39.85 -34.26 12.10
N ASP A 90 -40.62 -35.28 11.71
CA ASP A 90 -41.18 -35.39 10.36
C ASP A 90 -40.11 -35.25 9.25
N LYS A 91 -38.95 -35.91 9.46
CA LYS A 91 -37.76 -35.85 8.59
C LYS A 91 -37.12 -34.46 8.46
N LEU A 92 -37.54 -33.48 9.25
CA LEU A 92 -36.91 -32.17 9.37
C LEU A 92 -36.00 -32.14 10.59
N LEU A 93 -34.69 -31.97 10.37
CA LEU A 93 -33.70 -31.76 11.41
C LEU A 93 -33.59 -30.25 11.70
N GLN A 94 -34.11 -29.81 12.84
CA GLN A 94 -33.88 -28.48 13.39
C GLN A 94 -32.66 -28.50 14.31
N PHE A 95 -31.83 -27.48 14.24
CA PHE A 95 -30.67 -27.35 15.14
C PHE A 95 -30.51 -25.91 15.63
N ASP A 96 -30.01 -25.80 16.86
CA ASP A 96 -29.64 -24.55 17.53
C ASP A 96 -28.32 -24.77 18.27
N VAL A 97 -27.30 -24.01 17.88
CA VAL A 97 -25.92 -24.18 18.32
C VAL A 97 -25.40 -22.82 18.78
N GLY A 98 -25.00 -22.75 20.04
CA GLY A 98 -24.50 -21.54 20.67
C GLY A 98 -23.16 -21.76 21.38
N GLY A 99 -22.38 -20.71 21.56
CA GLY A 99 -21.13 -20.82 22.33
C GLY A 99 -20.22 -19.62 22.19
N LYS A 100 -18.95 -19.83 22.54
CA LYS A 100 -17.89 -18.85 22.37
C LYS A 100 -16.92 -19.29 21.28
N LEU A 101 -16.63 -18.38 20.34
CA LEU A 101 -15.65 -18.61 19.27
C LEU A 101 -14.75 -17.38 19.09
N PHE A 102 -13.44 -17.57 19.19
CA PHE A 102 -12.38 -16.56 19.13
C PHE A 102 -12.68 -15.34 20.03
N ASP A 103 -13.02 -15.58 21.30
CA ASP A 103 -13.48 -14.57 22.29
C ASP A 103 -14.85 -13.93 22.00
N GLY A 104 -15.46 -14.22 20.85
CA GLY A 104 -16.79 -13.76 20.47
C GLY A 104 -17.91 -14.74 20.82
N ASP A 105 -19.15 -14.33 20.57
CA ASP A 105 -20.35 -15.16 20.65
C ASP A 105 -20.66 -15.81 19.29
N LEU A 106 -21.02 -17.09 19.31
CA LEU A 106 -21.52 -17.85 18.17
C LEU A 106 -22.98 -18.23 18.42
N ASP A 107 -23.82 -18.01 17.42
CA ASP A 107 -25.22 -18.43 17.34
C ASP A 107 -25.47 -18.96 15.93
N LEU A 108 -25.81 -20.24 15.82
CA LEU A 108 -26.07 -20.94 14.58
C LEU A 108 -27.37 -21.72 14.73
N SER A 109 -28.37 -21.37 13.93
CA SER A 109 -29.67 -22.06 13.90
C SER A 109 -30.07 -22.41 12.48
N GLY A 110 -30.82 -23.49 12.31
CA GLY A 110 -31.30 -23.87 10.98
C GLY A 110 -32.17 -25.12 10.96
N GLU A 111 -32.64 -25.42 9.76
CA GLU A 111 -33.50 -26.55 9.44
C GLU A 111 -32.95 -27.26 8.20
N LEU A 112 -32.83 -28.59 8.28
CA LEU A 112 -32.33 -29.46 7.23
C LEU A 112 -33.31 -30.62 7.01
N PRO A 113 -33.95 -30.75 5.85
CA PRO A 113 -34.74 -31.93 5.52
C PRO A 113 -33.82 -33.11 5.21
N LEU A 114 -34.05 -34.25 5.86
CA LEU A 114 -33.21 -35.45 5.73
C LEU A 114 -33.49 -36.28 4.47
N GLU A 115 -34.63 -36.06 3.79
CA GLU A 115 -35.01 -36.80 2.57
C GLU A 115 -33.98 -36.67 1.45
N GLU A 116 -33.20 -35.59 1.45
CA GLU A 116 -32.18 -35.32 0.43
C GLU A 116 -30.84 -35.99 0.73
N LEU A 117 -30.54 -36.31 2.00
CA LEU A 117 -29.27 -36.94 2.39
C LEU A 117 -29.20 -38.42 2.05
N THR A 118 -30.35 -39.10 1.97
CA THR A 118 -30.40 -40.53 1.66
C THR A 118 -30.09 -40.84 0.19
N GLY A 119 -29.98 -39.82 -0.67
CA GLY A 119 -29.56 -39.99 -2.06
C GLY A 119 -30.46 -40.90 -2.88
N GLU A 120 -31.71 -41.11 -2.44
CA GLU A 120 -32.73 -41.72 -3.30
C GLU A 120 -32.99 -40.74 -4.42
N GLU A 121 -32.26 -40.94 -5.53
CA GLU A 121 -32.51 -40.29 -6.80
C GLU A 121 -34.02 -40.44 -7.05
N PRO A 122 -34.77 -39.32 -7.21
CA PRO A 122 -36.19 -39.42 -7.51
C PRO A 122 -36.32 -40.39 -8.69
N PRO A 123 -37.25 -41.37 -8.63
CA PRO A 123 -37.38 -42.38 -9.66
C PRO A 123 -37.38 -41.65 -11.00
N VAL A 124 -36.38 -41.93 -11.83
CA VAL A 124 -36.26 -41.31 -13.15
C VAL A 124 -37.58 -41.60 -13.83
N GLU A 125 -38.45 -40.60 -13.91
CA GLU A 125 -39.70 -40.69 -14.65
C GLU A 125 -39.26 -41.05 -16.06
N GLU A 126 -39.55 -42.30 -16.45
CA GLU A 126 -39.20 -42.84 -17.76
C GLU A 126 -39.66 -41.79 -18.78
N PRO A 127 -38.76 -41.21 -19.59
CA PRO A 127 -39.12 -40.12 -20.47
C PRO A 127 -40.32 -40.58 -21.29
N PRO A 128 -41.44 -39.83 -21.30
CA PRO A 128 -42.66 -40.27 -21.94
C PRO A 128 -42.33 -40.65 -23.39
N ALA A 129 -42.73 -41.87 -23.77
CA ALA A 129 -42.47 -42.43 -25.08
C ALA A 129 -42.78 -41.40 -26.17
N THR A 130 -41.82 -41.24 -27.08
CA THR A 130 -41.83 -40.36 -28.25
C THR A 130 -43.25 -40.17 -28.81
N PRO A 131 -43.84 -38.97 -28.75
CA PRO A 131 -45.10 -38.70 -29.42
C PRO A 131 -44.92 -38.83 -30.94
N PRO A 132 -45.89 -39.41 -31.67
CA PRO A 132 -45.82 -39.48 -33.13
C PRO A 132 -45.78 -38.08 -33.74
N ALA A 133 -44.90 -37.90 -34.73
CA ALA A 133 -44.67 -36.66 -35.43
C ALA A 133 -45.95 -36.10 -36.07
N ALA A 134 -46.48 -34.98 -35.54
CA ALA A 134 -47.46 -34.15 -36.24
C ALA A 134 -47.40 -32.67 -35.80
N ALA A 135 -47.25 -31.81 -36.82
CA ALA A 135 -47.45 -30.35 -36.88
C ALA A 135 -46.43 -29.40 -36.19
N PRO A 136 -46.07 -28.27 -36.86
CA PRO A 136 -45.12 -27.28 -36.35
C PRO A 136 -45.69 -26.49 -35.16
N PRO A 137 -44.88 -26.14 -34.14
CA PRO A 137 -45.38 -25.54 -32.90
C PRO A 137 -45.68 -24.04 -33.03
N ARG A 138 -46.75 -23.60 -32.36
CA ARG A 138 -47.00 -22.20 -32.01
C ARG A 138 -45.93 -21.72 -31.00
N PRO A 139 -45.58 -20.41 -30.97
CA PRO A 139 -44.69 -19.87 -29.94
C PRO A 139 -45.29 -20.12 -28.55
N PRO A 140 -44.55 -20.71 -27.59
CA PRO A 140 -45.06 -20.87 -26.23
C PRO A 140 -45.17 -19.50 -25.56
N ALA A 141 -46.30 -19.27 -24.88
CA ALA A 141 -46.41 -18.21 -23.88
C ALA A 141 -45.31 -18.40 -22.82
N PRO A 142 -44.77 -17.32 -22.23
CA PRO A 142 -43.75 -17.44 -21.19
C PRO A 142 -44.29 -18.34 -20.08
N ALA A 143 -43.71 -19.53 -19.94
CA ALA A 143 -44.02 -20.44 -18.86
C ALA A 143 -43.66 -19.75 -17.55
N GLU A 144 -44.62 -19.66 -16.63
CA GLU A 144 -44.30 -19.39 -15.23
C GLU A 144 -43.28 -20.45 -14.78
N PRO A 145 -42.15 -20.05 -14.17
CA PRO A 145 -41.20 -21.01 -13.65
C PRO A 145 -41.92 -21.93 -12.65
N PRO A 146 -41.73 -23.26 -12.72
CA PRO A 146 -42.36 -24.16 -11.78
C PRO A 146 -41.92 -23.78 -10.37
N ALA A 147 -42.90 -23.51 -9.50
CA ALA A 147 -42.70 -23.35 -8.06
C ALA A 147 -42.38 -24.72 -7.45
N GLY A 148 -41.20 -25.26 -7.77
CA GLY A 148 -40.60 -26.34 -7.02
C GLY A 148 -39.81 -25.72 -5.88
N ASP A 149 -40.43 -25.61 -4.70
CA ASP A 149 -39.75 -25.29 -3.45
C ASP A 149 -38.82 -26.47 -3.09
N GLY A 150 -37.67 -26.55 -3.77
CA GLY A 150 -36.58 -27.45 -3.39
C GLY A 150 -36.17 -27.12 -1.96
N ALA A 151 -36.25 -28.10 -1.06
CA ALA A 151 -36.17 -27.92 0.38
C ALA A 151 -34.71 -27.78 0.83
N ALA A 152 -34.04 -26.71 0.41
CA ALA A 152 -32.63 -26.58 0.66
C ALA A 152 -32.33 -26.02 2.08
N LEU A 153 -31.21 -26.44 2.70
CA LEU A 153 -30.74 -26.03 4.05
C LEU A 153 -31.00 -24.54 4.36
N ARG A 154 -31.95 -24.26 5.26
CA ARG A 154 -32.24 -22.90 5.73
C ARG A 154 -31.54 -22.68 7.06
N GLY A 155 -30.72 -21.64 7.15
CA GLY A 155 -29.99 -21.39 8.39
C GLY A 155 -29.55 -19.95 8.56
N ARG A 156 -29.30 -19.56 9.81
CA ARG A 156 -28.71 -18.29 10.21
C ARG A 156 -27.46 -18.58 11.02
N LEU A 157 -26.34 -18.01 10.60
CA LEU A 157 -25.10 -17.95 11.34
C LEU A 157 -24.89 -16.51 11.80
N ARG A 158 -24.66 -16.31 13.09
CA ARG A 158 -24.31 -15.03 13.69
C ARG A 158 -23.09 -15.23 14.57
N MET A 159 -22.05 -14.47 14.29
CA MET A 159 -20.83 -14.39 15.07
C MET A 159 -20.62 -12.94 15.48
N GLN A 160 -20.39 -12.69 16.77
CA GLN A 160 -20.29 -11.33 17.29
C GLN A 160 -19.06 -11.16 18.19
N GLY A 161 -18.34 -10.06 18.01
CA GLY A 161 -17.22 -9.70 18.85
C GLY A 161 -16.01 -10.63 18.70
N MET A 162 -15.90 -11.39 17.60
CA MET A 162 -14.77 -12.29 17.41
C MET A 162 -13.48 -11.49 17.32
N SER A 163 -12.44 -11.93 18.02
CA SER A 163 -11.11 -11.34 17.94
C SER A 163 -10.54 -11.49 16.53
N LEU A 164 -10.22 -10.36 15.89
CA LEU A 164 -9.67 -10.34 14.53
C LEU A 164 -8.31 -11.05 14.47
N SER A 165 -7.46 -10.86 15.49
CA SER A 165 -6.14 -11.49 15.55
C SER A 165 -6.25 -13.01 15.65
N LEU A 166 -7.08 -13.53 16.56
CA LEU A 166 -7.29 -14.97 16.70
C LEU A 166 -7.90 -15.60 15.45
N SER A 167 -8.90 -14.93 14.86
CA SER A 167 -9.51 -15.36 13.58
C SER A 167 -8.46 -15.46 12.47
N LEU A 168 -7.58 -14.47 12.34
CA LEU A 168 -6.49 -14.50 11.35
C LEU A 168 -5.48 -15.62 11.63
N ARG A 169 -5.10 -15.87 12.89
CA ARG A 169 -4.21 -17.00 13.24
C ARG A 169 -4.83 -18.33 12.85
N ALA A 170 -6.10 -18.54 13.18
CA ALA A 170 -6.84 -19.76 12.84
C ALA A 170 -6.91 -20.00 11.33
N LEU A 171 -6.96 -18.93 10.52
CA LEU A 171 -6.95 -18.99 9.07
C LEU A 171 -5.54 -19.13 8.44
N GLY A 172 -4.50 -19.32 9.25
CA GLY A 172 -3.10 -19.45 8.78
C GLY A 172 -2.45 -18.12 8.37
N TYR A 173 -2.86 -17.01 8.99
CA TYR A 173 -2.28 -15.67 8.81
C TYR A 173 -1.60 -15.18 10.10
N ALA A 174 -0.87 -16.08 10.78
CA ALA A 174 -0.21 -15.75 12.04
C ALA A 174 0.80 -14.60 11.90
N ASP A 175 1.40 -14.45 10.72
CA ASP A 175 2.36 -13.40 10.39
C ASP A 175 1.78 -11.98 10.49
N ILE A 176 0.50 -11.79 10.14
CA ILE A 176 -0.17 -10.49 10.22
C ILE A 176 -1.09 -10.36 11.44
N ALA A 177 -1.50 -11.47 12.05
CA ALA A 177 -2.39 -11.48 13.20
C ALA A 177 -1.80 -10.77 14.42
N ASP A 178 -0.48 -10.78 14.59
CA ASP A 178 0.19 -10.10 15.70
C ASP A 178 0.20 -8.58 15.53
N ALA A 179 0.13 -8.11 14.29
CA ALA A 179 0.04 -6.69 13.98
C ALA A 179 -1.40 -6.20 13.97
N LEU A 180 -2.38 -7.06 13.69
CA LEU A 180 -3.79 -6.68 13.51
C LEU A 180 -4.63 -6.96 14.75
N GLY A 181 -5.25 -5.92 15.31
CA GLY A 181 -6.25 -6.04 16.37
C GLY A 181 -7.64 -5.58 15.92
N GLY A 182 -8.65 -5.80 16.76
CA GLY A 182 -10.03 -5.39 16.51
C GLY A 182 -11.01 -6.54 16.68
N THR A 183 -12.29 -6.27 16.39
CA THR A 183 -13.36 -7.27 16.45
C THR A 183 -13.99 -7.48 15.08
N LEU A 184 -14.51 -8.69 14.87
CA LEU A 184 -15.15 -9.18 13.67
C LEU A 184 -16.56 -9.68 14.03
N ASP A 185 -17.55 -9.07 13.41
CA ASP A 185 -18.94 -9.50 13.41
C ASP A 185 -19.28 -10.07 12.03
N VAL A 186 -19.95 -11.22 11.99
CA VAL A 186 -20.41 -11.86 10.76
C VAL A 186 -21.82 -12.35 10.96
N GLU A 187 -22.71 -12.02 10.03
CA GLU A 187 -24.07 -12.52 10.00
C GLU A 187 -24.35 -13.07 8.60
N ILE A 188 -24.72 -14.34 8.48
CA ILE A 188 -25.00 -15.00 7.21
C ILE A 188 -26.35 -15.70 7.32
N SER A 189 -27.22 -15.45 6.34
CA SER A 189 -28.45 -16.19 6.15
C SER A 189 -28.34 -17.03 4.88
N ASN A 190 -28.61 -18.33 5.02
CA ASN A 190 -28.64 -19.28 3.91
C ASN A 190 -30.09 -19.48 3.46
N ARG A 191 -30.33 -19.27 2.17
CA ARG A 191 -31.60 -19.58 1.50
C ARG A 191 -31.23 -20.19 0.16
N PRO A 192 -30.95 -21.50 0.12
CA PRO A 192 -30.47 -22.11 -1.10
C PRO A 192 -31.64 -22.22 -2.08
N THR A 193 -31.32 -22.09 -3.36
CA THR A 193 -32.30 -22.11 -4.45
C THR A 193 -32.59 -23.53 -4.93
N SER A 194 -31.72 -24.49 -4.63
CA SER A 194 -31.83 -25.88 -5.06
C SER A 194 -31.01 -26.82 -4.14
N PRO A 195 -31.46 -28.07 -3.93
CA PRO A 195 -30.75 -29.11 -3.17
C PRO A 195 -29.37 -29.47 -3.72
N ALA A 196 -29.20 -29.41 -5.04
CA ALA A 196 -27.95 -29.78 -5.72
C ALA A 196 -26.90 -28.64 -5.72
N GLU A 197 -27.27 -27.44 -5.28
CA GLU A 197 -26.33 -26.32 -5.23
C GLU A 197 -25.49 -26.35 -3.95
N ARG A 198 -24.17 -26.16 -4.11
CA ARG A 198 -23.25 -25.88 -2.99
C ARG A 198 -23.82 -24.73 -2.12
N PRO A 199 -23.51 -24.70 -0.80
CA PRO A 199 -24.08 -23.72 0.12
C PRO A 199 -24.03 -22.29 -0.43
N ALA A 200 -25.20 -21.65 -0.46
CA ALA A 200 -25.40 -20.34 -1.07
C ALA A 200 -26.00 -19.35 -0.05
N GLY A 201 -25.15 -18.53 0.56
CA GLY A 201 -25.54 -17.60 1.63
C GLY A 201 -25.36 -16.14 1.24
N THR A 202 -26.15 -15.25 1.84
CA THR A 202 -25.90 -13.81 1.82
C THR A 202 -25.85 -13.29 3.24
N GLY A 203 -25.04 -12.26 3.47
CA GLY A 203 -24.76 -11.83 4.82
C GLY A 203 -24.07 -10.47 4.89
N ARG A 204 -23.69 -10.10 6.10
CA ARG A 204 -22.94 -8.88 6.41
C ARG A 204 -21.74 -9.23 7.27
N ILE A 205 -20.66 -8.52 7.01
CA ILE A 205 -19.46 -8.51 7.83
C ILE A 205 -19.22 -7.10 8.35
N THR A 206 -18.78 -6.99 9.59
CA THR A 206 -18.38 -5.73 10.20
C THR A 206 -17.10 -5.94 10.98
N LEU A 207 -16.07 -5.17 10.66
CA LEU A 207 -14.82 -5.08 11.38
C LEU A 207 -14.85 -3.79 12.19
N ARG A 208 -14.63 -3.87 13.51
CA ARG A 208 -14.62 -2.69 14.39
C ARG A 208 -13.28 -2.53 15.09
N GLY A 209 -12.91 -1.27 15.31
CA GLY A 209 -11.70 -0.88 16.01
C GLY A 209 -10.47 -1.59 15.45
N VAL A 210 -10.34 -1.65 14.12
CA VAL A 210 -9.20 -2.33 13.49
C VAL A 210 -7.94 -1.57 13.87
N GLN A 211 -7.01 -2.29 14.48
CA GLN A 211 -5.74 -1.75 14.96
C GLN A 211 -4.60 -2.33 14.14
N TRP A 212 -3.58 -1.52 13.90
CA TRP A 212 -2.29 -1.94 13.39
C TRP A 212 -1.22 -1.61 14.43
N SER A 213 -0.52 -2.61 14.93
CA SER A 213 0.51 -2.50 15.97
C SER A 213 0.05 -1.68 17.19
N GLY A 214 -1.18 -1.94 17.65
CA GLY A 214 -1.81 -1.28 18.80
C GLY A 214 -2.40 0.11 18.53
N ARG A 215 -2.36 0.61 17.28
CA ARG A 215 -2.97 1.89 16.89
C ARG A 215 -4.23 1.65 16.07
N THR A 216 -5.36 2.24 16.45
CA THR A 216 -6.58 2.17 15.65
C THR A 216 -6.36 2.85 14.30
N VAL A 217 -6.46 2.07 13.22
CA VAL A 217 -6.31 2.54 11.83
C VAL A 217 -7.65 2.78 11.17
N VAL A 218 -8.65 2.00 11.56
CA VAL A 218 -10.02 2.06 11.05
C VAL A 218 -10.97 1.87 12.22
N GLU A 219 -11.94 2.74 12.34
CA GLU A 219 -12.98 2.63 13.37
C GLU A 219 -14.00 1.54 13.04
N GLU A 220 -14.52 1.55 11.81
CA GLU A 220 -15.43 0.53 11.32
C GLU A 220 -15.25 0.33 9.81
N ILE A 221 -15.27 -0.93 9.38
CA ILE A 221 -15.46 -1.35 7.99
C ILE A 221 -16.63 -2.31 7.97
N SER A 222 -17.59 -2.11 7.08
CA SER A 222 -18.68 -3.06 6.87
C SER A 222 -18.92 -3.32 5.40
N GLY A 223 -19.52 -4.47 5.10
CA GLY A 223 -19.87 -4.84 3.74
C GLY A 223 -20.70 -6.11 3.69
N ASP A 224 -21.25 -6.38 2.52
CA ASP A 224 -22.07 -7.56 2.30
C ASP A 224 -21.21 -8.74 1.83
N ILE A 225 -21.48 -9.92 2.37
CA ILE A 225 -20.87 -11.19 2.01
C ILE A 225 -21.86 -11.98 1.15
N ARG A 226 -21.33 -12.66 0.13
CA ARG A 226 -22.05 -13.69 -0.61
C ARG A 226 -21.20 -14.96 -0.66
N ILE A 227 -21.81 -16.09 -0.35
CA ILE A 227 -21.22 -17.41 -0.56
C ILE A 227 -22.01 -18.03 -1.69
N HIS A 228 -21.33 -18.48 -2.74
CA HIS A 228 -21.98 -19.22 -3.83
C HIS A 228 -20.95 -20.12 -4.51
N SER A 229 -21.33 -21.36 -4.81
CA SER A 229 -20.48 -22.33 -5.52
C SER A 229 -19.12 -22.60 -4.84
N GLY A 230 -19.05 -22.50 -3.52
CA GLY A 230 -17.79 -22.64 -2.77
C GLY A 230 -16.86 -21.43 -2.86
N ARG A 231 -17.35 -20.28 -3.34
CA ARG A 231 -16.62 -19.01 -3.30
C ARG A 231 -17.26 -18.06 -2.31
N LEU A 232 -16.44 -17.51 -1.42
CA LEU A 232 -16.77 -16.38 -0.58
C LEU A 232 -16.40 -15.09 -1.34
N VAL A 233 -17.41 -14.29 -1.64
CA VAL A 233 -17.29 -13.00 -2.33
C VAL A 233 -17.72 -11.91 -1.36
N ILE A 234 -16.87 -10.90 -1.20
CA ILE A 234 -17.20 -9.67 -0.49
C ILE A 234 -17.11 -8.54 -1.52
N ASP A 235 -18.26 -8.03 -1.95
CA ASP A 235 -18.35 -7.12 -3.10
C ASP A 235 -17.78 -5.73 -2.81
N ALA A 236 -18.03 -5.24 -1.60
CA ALA A 236 -17.54 -3.95 -1.13
C ALA A 236 -17.56 -3.89 0.40
N LEU A 237 -16.39 -4.07 1.01
CA LEU A 237 -16.11 -3.60 2.35
C LEU A 237 -15.80 -2.11 2.27
N ALA A 238 -16.55 -1.27 2.96
CA ALA A 238 -16.35 0.17 2.97
C ALA A 238 -16.15 0.67 4.39
N GLY A 239 -15.29 1.68 4.53
CA GLY A 239 -15.01 2.33 5.81
C GLY A 239 -14.16 3.58 5.63
N GLU A 240 -13.73 4.16 6.74
CA GLU A 240 -12.79 5.29 6.72
C GLU A 240 -11.41 4.88 7.23
N LEU A 241 -10.38 5.30 6.50
CA LEU A 241 -8.97 5.07 6.85
C LEU A 241 -8.23 6.39 6.68
N ALA A 242 -7.63 6.87 7.78
CA ALA A 242 -6.86 8.12 7.81
C ALA A 242 -7.63 9.34 7.24
N GLY A 243 -8.95 9.42 7.49
CA GLY A 243 -9.83 10.48 6.98
C GLY A 243 -10.10 10.42 5.47
N GLY A 244 -9.74 9.31 4.82
CA GLY A 244 -10.13 8.98 3.45
C GLY A 244 -11.12 7.82 3.42
N ARG A 245 -11.71 7.57 2.25
CA ARG A 245 -12.66 6.46 2.05
C ARG A 245 -11.92 5.23 1.58
N LEU A 246 -12.03 4.15 2.35
CA LEU A 246 -11.53 2.83 1.99
C LEU A 246 -12.67 2.02 1.38
N ARG A 247 -12.39 1.34 0.27
CA ARG A 247 -13.22 0.31 -0.32
C ARG A 247 -12.35 -0.89 -0.64
N THR A 248 -12.73 -2.07 -0.19
CA THR A 248 -12.06 -3.32 -0.53
C THR A 248 -13.05 -4.34 -1.06
N ALA A 249 -12.60 -5.21 -1.95
CA ALA A 249 -13.37 -6.35 -2.44
C ALA A 249 -12.50 -7.60 -2.31
N LEU A 250 -13.09 -8.70 -1.87
CA LEU A 250 -12.40 -9.96 -1.63
C LEU A 250 -13.10 -11.05 -2.43
N VAL A 251 -12.31 -11.87 -3.13
CA VAL A 251 -12.78 -13.14 -3.67
C VAL A 251 -11.89 -14.22 -3.10
N TRP A 252 -12.51 -15.17 -2.40
CA TRP A 252 -11.85 -16.31 -1.80
C TRP A 252 -12.54 -17.59 -2.26
N ASP A 253 -11.82 -18.40 -3.02
CA ASP A 253 -12.23 -19.76 -3.35
C ASP A 253 -11.94 -20.69 -2.16
N LEU A 254 -13.00 -21.27 -1.56
CA LEU A 254 -12.87 -22.08 -0.36
C LEU A 254 -12.20 -23.43 -0.64
N ALA A 255 -12.26 -23.92 -1.88
CA ALA A 255 -11.63 -25.17 -2.30
C ALA A 255 -10.18 -24.97 -2.76
N ALA A 256 -9.82 -23.78 -3.25
CA ALA A 256 -8.47 -23.49 -3.73
C ALA A 256 -7.63 -22.72 -2.70
N THR A 257 -6.50 -23.29 -2.28
CA THR A 257 -5.59 -22.65 -1.32
C THR A 257 -4.84 -21.44 -1.91
N THR A 258 -4.74 -21.32 -3.23
CA THR A 258 -3.83 -20.38 -3.92
C THR A 258 -4.49 -19.22 -4.66
N ASN A 259 -5.82 -19.23 -4.87
CA ASN A 259 -6.49 -18.21 -5.68
C ASN A 259 -7.26 -17.21 -4.81
N ARG A 260 -6.51 -16.30 -4.17
CA ARG A 260 -7.07 -15.26 -3.29
C ARG A 260 -6.72 -13.89 -3.86
N GLN A 261 -7.73 -13.12 -4.22
CA GLN A 261 -7.57 -11.77 -4.77
C GLN A 261 -8.29 -10.74 -3.88
N ILE A 262 -7.55 -9.69 -3.51
CA ILE A 262 -8.05 -8.56 -2.75
C ILE A 262 -7.90 -7.31 -3.61
N SER A 263 -8.99 -6.64 -3.93
CA SER A 263 -8.93 -5.32 -4.55
C SER A 263 -9.08 -4.26 -3.48
N LEU A 264 -8.20 -3.26 -3.46
CA LEU A 264 -8.19 -2.18 -2.49
C LEU A 264 -8.19 -0.82 -3.19
N GLN A 265 -9.08 0.05 -2.74
CA GLN A 265 -9.18 1.43 -3.17
C GLN A 265 -9.26 2.34 -1.95
N LEU A 266 -8.33 3.27 -1.84
CA LEU A 266 -8.34 4.33 -0.85
C LEU A 266 -8.41 5.66 -1.57
N MET A 267 -9.29 6.56 -1.12
CA MET A 267 -9.48 7.87 -1.75
C MET A 267 -9.33 8.98 -0.73
N ASN A 268 -8.54 10.00 -1.09
CA ASN A 268 -8.33 11.24 -0.35
C ASN A 268 -7.88 11.05 1.11
N ALA A 269 -7.12 10.00 1.40
CA ALA A 269 -6.61 9.75 2.73
C ALA A 269 -5.51 10.76 3.10
N ASP A 270 -5.46 11.14 4.37
CA ASP A 270 -4.40 11.99 4.90
C ASP A 270 -3.11 11.17 5.03
N MET A 271 -2.07 11.60 4.30
CA MET A 271 -0.82 10.88 4.26
C MET A 271 -0.12 10.89 5.62
N GLY A 272 -0.15 12.00 6.36
CA GLY A 272 0.47 12.08 7.69
C GLY A 272 -0.13 11.07 8.65
N ARG A 273 -1.47 10.93 8.64
CA ARG A 273 -2.18 9.92 9.44
C ARG A 273 -1.86 8.49 8.98
N LEU A 274 -1.81 8.22 7.68
CA LEU A 274 -1.43 6.89 7.17
C LEU A 274 -0.01 6.48 7.55
N LEU A 275 0.94 7.43 7.52
CA LEU A 275 2.34 7.18 7.85
C LEU A 275 2.52 6.79 9.31
N LEU A 276 1.74 7.40 10.22
CA LEU A 276 1.71 7.01 11.63
C LEU A 276 1.19 5.58 11.85
N SER A 277 0.46 5.04 10.88
CA SER A 277 -0.10 3.70 10.88
C SER A 277 0.70 2.70 10.02
N ALA A 278 1.80 3.15 9.40
CA ALA A 278 2.60 2.30 8.53
C ALA A 278 3.39 1.27 9.36
N PRO A 279 3.69 0.08 8.81
CA PRO A 279 4.45 -0.96 9.51
C PRO A 279 5.91 -0.58 9.82
N ALA A 280 6.46 0.41 9.12
CA ALA A 280 7.83 0.88 9.26
C ALA A 280 7.90 2.40 9.06
N PRO A 281 7.35 3.18 10.00
CA PRO A 281 7.28 4.63 9.86
C PRO A 281 8.68 5.27 9.79
N GLU A 282 9.71 4.61 10.32
CA GLU A 282 11.10 5.08 10.32
C GLU A 282 11.74 5.10 8.92
N LEU A 283 11.20 4.32 7.98
CA LEU A 283 11.67 4.33 6.60
C LEU A 283 11.26 5.60 5.86
N LEU A 284 10.19 6.26 6.30
CA LEU A 284 9.57 7.39 5.63
C LEU A 284 9.93 8.71 6.33
N PRO A 285 10.01 9.82 5.60
CA PRO A 285 10.33 11.09 6.23
C PRO A 285 9.20 11.58 7.14
N PRO A 286 9.51 12.12 8.34
CA PRO A 286 8.51 12.50 9.34
C PRO A 286 7.71 13.76 8.96
N ASP A 287 8.21 14.56 8.03
CA ASP A 287 7.63 15.83 7.55
C ASP A 287 6.78 15.65 6.29
N LEU A 288 6.55 14.41 5.87
CA LEU A 288 5.78 14.09 4.69
C LEU A 288 4.27 14.29 4.96
N SER A 289 3.66 15.26 4.29
CA SER A 289 2.22 15.57 4.42
C SER A 289 1.56 15.74 3.06
N GLY A 290 0.24 15.56 2.99
CA GLY A 290 -0.54 15.63 1.75
C GLY A 290 -1.72 14.66 1.72
N ARG A 291 -2.31 14.49 0.54
CA ARG A 291 -3.39 13.53 0.32
C ARG A 291 -2.95 12.39 -0.60
N VAL A 292 -3.46 11.19 -0.36
CA VAL A 292 -3.18 10.01 -1.17
C VAL A 292 -4.46 9.31 -1.63
N ASP A 293 -4.46 8.95 -2.90
CA ASP A 293 -5.34 7.94 -3.47
C ASP A 293 -4.52 6.69 -3.79
N LEU A 294 -5.01 5.52 -3.41
CA LEU A 294 -4.40 4.22 -3.69
C LEU A 294 -5.42 3.36 -4.42
N ARG A 295 -4.97 2.67 -5.47
CA ARG A 295 -5.70 1.55 -6.09
C ARG A 295 -4.72 0.41 -6.23
N ALA A 296 -5.00 -0.71 -5.62
CA ALA A 296 -4.14 -1.88 -5.66
C ALA A 296 -4.96 -3.17 -5.77
N VAL A 297 -4.38 -4.18 -6.39
CA VAL A 297 -4.84 -5.56 -6.34
C VAL A 297 -3.74 -6.35 -5.63
N LEU A 298 -4.12 -7.08 -4.58
CA LEU A 298 -3.26 -7.99 -3.85
C LEU A 298 -3.63 -9.43 -4.20
N GLN A 299 -2.62 -10.25 -4.43
CA GLN A 299 -2.76 -11.68 -4.66
C GLN A 299 -1.88 -12.41 -3.64
N ARG A 300 -2.43 -13.46 -3.01
CA ARG A 300 -1.70 -14.29 -2.05
C ARG A 300 -1.34 -15.63 -2.67
N GLY A 301 -0.04 -15.83 -2.94
CA GLY A 301 0.57 -17.16 -3.07
C GLY A 301 1.47 -17.41 -1.85
N ASP A 302 2.68 -17.97 -2.06
CA ASP A 302 3.71 -18.07 -1.00
C ASP A 302 4.17 -16.71 -0.48
N ARG A 303 4.07 -15.69 -1.33
CA ARG A 303 4.34 -14.28 -1.00
C ARG A 303 3.17 -13.44 -1.48
N TRP A 304 2.97 -12.31 -0.80
CA TRP A 304 2.01 -11.31 -1.25
C TRP A 304 2.56 -10.58 -2.46
N GLN A 305 1.76 -10.48 -3.50
CA GLN A 305 2.03 -9.65 -4.66
C GLN A 305 1.00 -8.55 -4.70
N ALA A 306 1.44 -7.30 -4.79
CA ALA A 306 0.58 -6.14 -4.93
C ALA A 306 0.91 -5.41 -6.22
N GLU A 307 -0.09 -5.09 -7.03
CA GLU A 307 0.04 -4.28 -8.22
C GLU A 307 -0.94 -3.11 -8.15
N GLY A 308 -0.50 -1.91 -8.50
CA GLY A 308 -1.38 -0.77 -8.36
C GLY A 308 -0.79 0.58 -8.75
N THR A 309 -1.60 1.60 -8.44
CA THR A 309 -1.25 3.00 -8.63
C THR A 309 -1.50 3.79 -7.36
N ILE A 310 -0.55 4.66 -7.02
CA ILE A 310 -0.64 5.63 -5.94
C ILE A 310 -0.65 7.02 -6.59
N ARG A 311 -1.60 7.86 -6.20
CA ARG A 311 -1.63 9.27 -6.55
C ARG A 311 -1.49 10.09 -5.29
N LEU A 312 -0.50 10.96 -5.26
CA LEU A 312 -0.27 11.89 -4.18
C LEU A 312 -0.63 13.29 -4.68
N HIS A 313 -1.31 14.06 -3.85
CA HIS A 313 -1.75 15.42 -4.16
C HIS A 313 -1.27 16.37 -3.07
N ARG A 314 -0.78 17.54 -3.49
CA ARG A 314 -0.30 18.59 -2.57
C ARG A 314 0.67 18.03 -1.53
N VAL A 315 1.65 17.26 -2.00
CA VAL A 315 2.65 16.63 -1.14
C VAL A 315 3.63 17.69 -0.70
N ARG A 316 3.84 17.81 0.60
CA ARG A 316 4.92 18.63 1.15
C ARG A 316 5.97 17.72 1.74
N PHE A 317 7.20 17.98 1.34
CA PHE A 317 8.40 17.35 1.87
C PHE A 317 9.40 18.46 2.20
N GLY A 318 9.60 18.71 3.48
CA GLY A 318 10.30 19.90 3.97
C GLY A 318 9.64 21.19 3.45
N GLN A 319 10.40 21.95 2.65
CA GLN A 319 9.94 23.20 2.03
C GLN A 319 9.45 23.01 0.59
N VAL A 320 9.55 21.81 0.04
CA VAL A 320 9.18 21.55 -1.35
C VAL A 320 7.74 21.05 -1.39
N GLU A 321 6.89 21.77 -2.14
CA GLU A 321 5.53 21.34 -2.45
C GLU A 321 5.47 20.73 -3.86
N LEU A 322 5.07 19.47 -3.93
CA LEU A 322 4.74 18.77 -5.17
C LEU A 322 3.23 18.84 -5.38
N SER A 323 2.79 19.39 -6.51
CA SER A 323 1.36 19.56 -6.79
C SER A 323 0.67 18.20 -6.97
N SER A 324 1.29 17.31 -7.74
CA SER A 324 0.77 15.97 -8.00
C SER A 324 1.89 14.97 -8.30
N LEU A 325 1.79 13.75 -7.78
CA LEU A 325 2.67 12.63 -8.12
C LEU A 325 1.84 11.38 -8.36
N LYS A 326 2.06 10.69 -9.48
CA LYS A 326 1.47 9.40 -9.81
C LYS A 326 2.58 8.36 -9.90
N LEU A 327 2.46 7.33 -9.10
CA LEU A 327 3.35 6.18 -9.01
C LEU A 327 2.58 4.95 -9.49
N GLY A 328 3.10 4.20 -10.45
CA GLY A 328 2.53 2.94 -10.89
C GLY A 328 3.56 1.84 -10.84
N GLY A 329 3.20 0.69 -10.28
CA GLY A 329 4.13 -0.43 -10.17
C GLY A 329 3.63 -1.63 -9.39
N ARG A 330 4.58 -2.47 -9.01
CA ARG A 330 4.36 -3.74 -8.30
C ARG A 330 5.24 -3.84 -7.06
N ALA A 331 4.76 -4.58 -6.08
CA ALA A 331 5.48 -4.96 -4.88
C ALA A 331 5.31 -6.47 -4.62
N VAL A 332 6.34 -7.10 -4.08
CA VAL A 332 6.31 -8.49 -3.61
C VAL A 332 6.87 -8.52 -2.21
N PHE A 333 6.13 -9.06 -1.25
CA PHE A 333 6.49 -9.01 0.17
C PHE A 333 6.02 -10.23 0.95
N ALA A 334 6.62 -10.44 2.13
CA ALA A 334 6.25 -11.49 3.07
C ALA A 334 5.91 -10.86 4.43
N GLY A 335 5.06 -11.54 5.21
CA GLY A 335 4.69 -11.09 6.55
C GLY A 335 3.88 -9.79 6.56
N PRO A 336 3.88 -9.06 7.69
CA PRO A 336 3.27 -7.74 7.84
C PRO A 336 4.14 -6.66 7.20
N LEU A 337 4.52 -6.85 5.93
CA LEU A 337 5.40 -5.98 5.14
C LEU A 337 6.82 -5.84 5.72
N THR A 338 7.34 -6.85 6.42
CA THR A 338 8.70 -6.78 7.02
C THR A 338 9.79 -6.79 5.96
N THR A 339 9.67 -7.67 4.97
CA THR A 339 10.64 -7.82 3.87
C THR A 339 9.95 -7.83 2.52
N GLY A 340 10.59 -7.22 1.53
CA GLY A 340 10.04 -7.23 0.19
C GLY A 340 10.86 -6.48 -0.84
N SER A 341 10.30 -6.41 -2.04
CA SER A 341 10.83 -5.66 -3.15
C SER A 341 9.73 -4.91 -3.87
N PHE A 342 10.05 -3.75 -4.43
CA PHE A 342 9.12 -2.97 -5.23
C PHE A 342 9.79 -2.48 -6.50
N SER A 343 8.97 -2.30 -7.53
CA SER A 343 9.37 -1.73 -8.82
C SER A 343 8.29 -0.76 -9.27
N LEU A 344 8.67 0.51 -9.37
CA LEU A 344 7.88 1.62 -9.89
C LEU A 344 8.49 2.04 -11.24
N PRO A 345 8.14 1.36 -12.34
CA PRO A 345 8.66 1.68 -13.66
C PRO A 345 8.21 3.07 -14.14
N THR A 346 7.11 3.60 -13.58
CA THR A 346 6.57 4.90 -13.96
C THR A 346 6.30 5.76 -12.74
N ILE A 347 7.00 6.88 -12.68
CA ILE A 347 6.77 7.99 -11.77
C ILE A 347 6.51 9.19 -12.68
N THR A 348 5.35 9.83 -12.53
CA THR A 348 5.00 11.03 -13.28
C THR A 348 4.42 12.06 -12.33
N GLY A 349 4.70 13.33 -12.56
CA GLY A 349 4.19 14.35 -11.66
C GLY A 349 4.42 15.76 -12.14
N SER A 350 3.99 16.68 -11.32
CA SER A 350 4.22 18.10 -11.49
C SER A 350 4.63 18.71 -10.15
N ALA A 351 5.60 19.62 -10.24
CA ALA A 351 6.10 20.39 -9.12
C ALA A 351 6.43 21.77 -9.68
N ALA A 352 5.99 22.82 -9.00
CA ALA A 352 6.41 24.17 -9.33
C ALA A 352 6.23 24.50 -10.83
N ALA A 353 5.03 24.26 -11.38
CA ALA A 353 4.66 24.38 -12.81
C ALA A 353 5.45 23.50 -13.82
N GLY A 354 6.47 22.78 -13.39
CA GLY A 354 7.25 21.88 -14.22
C GLY A 354 6.73 20.44 -14.21
N ARG A 355 7.47 19.56 -14.90
CA ARG A 355 7.11 18.13 -15.05
C ARG A 355 8.20 17.24 -14.47
N LEU A 356 7.77 16.15 -13.86
CA LEU A 356 8.61 15.09 -13.30
C LEU A 356 8.31 13.78 -14.02
N HIS A 357 9.34 13.04 -14.40
CA HIS A 357 9.25 11.68 -14.93
C HIS A 357 10.37 10.82 -14.39
N GLY A 358 10.11 9.56 -14.04
CA GLY A 358 11.19 8.69 -13.59
C GLY A 358 10.76 7.28 -13.25
N ARG A 359 11.67 6.58 -12.59
CA ARG A 359 11.53 5.20 -12.14
C ARG A 359 12.23 5.00 -10.81
N LEU A 360 11.74 4.06 -10.01
CA LEU A 360 12.30 3.70 -8.72
C LEU A 360 12.14 2.21 -8.48
N SER A 361 13.16 1.55 -7.99
CA SER A 361 13.11 0.16 -7.57
C SER A 361 13.85 0.00 -6.26
N GLY A 362 13.44 -0.96 -5.44
CA GLY A 362 14.11 -1.19 -4.18
C GLY A 362 13.75 -2.50 -3.52
N ARG A 363 14.48 -2.79 -2.45
CA ARG A 363 14.24 -3.88 -1.52
C ARG A 363 14.27 -3.33 -0.11
N TRP A 364 13.38 -3.82 0.73
CA TRP A 364 13.31 -3.49 2.14
C TRP A 364 13.30 -4.76 3.00
N GLY A 365 13.56 -4.57 4.28
CA GLY A 365 13.89 -5.61 5.26
C GLY A 365 14.66 -4.95 6.39
N ASP A 366 15.68 -5.64 6.90
CA ASP A 366 16.63 -5.08 7.87
C ASP A 366 17.36 -3.84 7.35
N ARG A 367 17.52 -3.76 6.02
CA ARG A 367 18.16 -2.65 5.32
C ARG A 367 17.41 -2.29 4.05
N LEU A 368 17.43 -1.02 3.72
CA LEU A 368 16.90 -0.45 2.49
C LEU A 368 17.96 -0.43 1.40
N ASN A 369 17.64 -1.05 0.27
CA ASN A 369 18.35 -0.87 -0.99
C ASN A 369 17.43 -0.18 -1.99
N LEU A 370 17.89 0.92 -2.59
CA LEU A 370 17.07 1.79 -3.42
C LEU A 370 17.89 2.24 -4.64
N ASP A 371 17.29 2.16 -5.81
CA ASP A 371 17.83 2.70 -7.05
C ASP A 371 16.72 3.46 -7.80
N GLY A 372 16.98 4.73 -8.10
CA GLY A 372 16.00 5.61 -8.72
C GLY A 372 16.65 6.59 -9.69
N ARG A 373 15.90 6.94 -10.73
CA ARG A 373 16.26 8.01 -11.65
C ARG A 373 15.03 8.86 -11.92
N LEU A 374 15.14 10.15 -11.65
CA LEU A 374 14.12 11.16 -11.89
C LEU A 374 14.66 12.16 -12.90
N ARG A 375 13.85 12.54 -13.87
CA ARG A 375 14.07 13.64 -14.80
C ARG A 375 13.03 14.71 -14.52
N PHE A 376 13.47 15.94 -14.42
CA PHE A 376 12.60 17.08 -14.22
C PHE A 376 12.84 18.12 -15.32
N SER A 377 11.80 18.85 -15.68
CA SER A 377 11.88 19.86 -16.73
C SER A 377 11.02 21.06 -16.40
N ARG A 378 11.57 22.25 -16.64
CA ARG A 378 10.91 23.55 -16.48
C ARG A 378 10.30 23.73 -15.08
N ILE A 379 11.00 23.29 -14.04
CA ILE A 379 10.63 23.56 -12.66
C ILE A 379 10.87 25.04 -12.40
N ASP A 380 9.82 25.77 -12.03
CA ASP A 380 9.89 27.20 -11.77
C ASP A 380 10.35 27.44 -10.33
N LEU A 381 11.57 27.99 -10.18
CA LEU A 381 12.18 28.27 -8.88
C LEU A 381 11.33 29.22 -8.03
N GLN A 382 10.58 30.13 -8.65
CA GLN A 382 9.72 31.07 -7.94
C GLN A 382 8.64 30.34 -7.14
N SER A 383 8.12 29.25 -7.70
CA SER A 383 7.06 28.45 -7.10
C SER A 383 7.55 27.34 -6.17
N LEU A 384 8.85 27.03 -6.17
CA LEU A 384 9.46 26.09 -5.22
C LEU A 384 9.50 26.63 -3.79
N GLY A 385 9.26 27.93 -3.59
CA GLY A 385 8.91 28.50 -2.29
C GLY A 385 9.76 28.00 -1.14
N LEU A 386 11.10 27.93 -1.29
CA LEU A 386 12.01 27.45 -0.23
C LEU A 386 12.09 28.41 0.99
N GLY A 387 11.04 29.18 1.26
CA GLY A 387 10.94 30.16 2.33
C GLY A 387 10.01 29.69 3.44
N ALA A 388 10.56 29.07 4.47
CA ALA A 388 9.91 29.04 5.77
C ALA A 388 9.91 30.46 6.37
N GLY A 389 8.83 31.22 6.17
CA GLY A 389 8.58 32.46 6.93
C GLY A 389 8.62 33.78 6.15
N GLY A 390 8.12 33.81 4.91
CA GLY A 390 7.53 35.05 4.37
C GLY A 390 8.46 36.07 3.69
N VAL A 391 9.75 35.77 3.48
CA VAL A 391 10.62 36.64 2.68
C VAL A 391 11.51 35.79 1.78
N GLY A 392 11.36 35.96 0.46
CA GLY A 392 12.30 35.43 -0.54
C GLY A 392 11.63 34.69 -1.69
N GLN A 393 11.14 35.42 -2.69
CA GLN A 393 11.04 34.88 -4.05
C GLN A 393 12.46 34.47 -4.47
N ILE A 394 12.72 33.17 -4.64
CA ILE A 394 14.02 32.68 -5.12
C ILE A 394 14.04 32.81 -6.62
N GLY A 395 14.37 34.01 -7.10
CA GLY A 395 14.59 34.31 -8.51
C GLY A 395 13.39 34.07 -9.43
N ASP A 396 13.44 34.69 -10.61
CA ASP A 396 12.78 34.10 -11.78
C ASP A 396 13.79 33.10 -12.32
N GLY A 397 13.42 31.85 -12.62
CA GLY A 397 14.36 30.87 -13.16
C GLY A 397 13.73 29.50 -13.38
N ARG A 398 14.19 28.78 -14.42
CA ARG A 398 13.68 27.45 -14.75
C ARG A 398 14.77 26.40 -14.64
N LEU A 399 14.54 25.40 -13.81
CA LEU A 399 15.45 24.29 -13.58
C LEU A 399 15.01 23.05 -14.39
N SER A 400 15.92 22.41 -15.10
CA SER A 400 15.71 21.14 -15.82
C SER A 400 16.90 20.22 -15.62
N GLY A 401 16.69 18.91 -15.54
CA GLY A 401 17.82 18.01 -15.21
C GLY A 401 17.40 16.61 -14.81
N THR A 402 18.33 15.93 -14.16
CA THR A 402 18.16 14.58 -13.63
C THR A 402 18.64 14.48 -12.18
N ALA A 403 17.93 13.69 -11.39
CA ALA A 403 18.33 13.28 -10.06
C ALA A 403 18.45 11.74 -10.03
N GLU A 404 19.61 11.23 -9.64
CA GLU A 404 19.83 9.81 -9.40
C GLU A 404 19.82 9.55 -7.89
N ILE A 405 18.99 8.62 -7.46
CA ILE A 405 18.78 8.29 -6.05
C ILE A 405 19.34 6.89 -5.81
N THR A 406 20.25 6.76 -4.86
CA THR A 406 20.83 5.46 -4.49
C THR A 406 20.84 5.31 -2.98
N ALA A 407 20.49 4.12 -2.49
CA ALA A 407 20.67 3.73 -1.10
C ALA A 407 21.19 2.31 -1.08
N ARG A 408 22.31 2.07 -0.39
CA ARG A 408 22.90 0.73 -0.23
C ARG A 408 23.01 0.45 1.26
N ASN A 409 22.34 -0.59 1.71
CA ASN A 409 22.28 -0.99 3.11
C ASN A 409 21.87 0.17 4.06
N ALA A 410 20.96 1.02 3.62
CA ALA A 410 20.47 2.17 4.37
C ALA A 410 19.53 1.74 5.50
N ARG A 411 19.48 2.50 6.60
CA ARG A 411 18.48 2.29 7.67
C ARG A 411 17.18 3.01 7.38
N SER A 412 17.24 4.11 6.62
CA SER A 412 16.07 4.90 6.21
C SER A 412 16.32 5.61 4.88
N LEU A 413 15.29 6.23 4.30
CA LEU A 413 15.45 7.11 3.13
C LEU A 413 16.38 8.30 3.39
N SER A 414 16.59 8.69 4.65
CA SER A 414 17.51 9.79 5.01
C SER A 414 18.99 9.46 4.76
N ASP A 415 19.33 8.16 4.68
CA ASP A 415 20.68 7.69 4.37
C ASP A 415 20.94 7.59 2.86
N SER A 416 19.95 7.93 2.03
CA SER A 416 20.10 7.91 0.58
C SER A 416 21.08 8.97 0.10
N THR A 417 21.75 8.65 -1.01
CA THR A 417 22.57 9.58 -1.77
C THR A 417 21.80 10.00 -3.02
N VAL A 418 21.69 11.31 -3.23
CA VAL A 418 21.07 11.90 -4.43
C VAL A 418 22.14 12.66 -5.21
N LEU A 419 22.34 12.28 -6.48
CA LEU A 419 23.17 13.00 -7.43
C LEU A 419 22.27 13.85 -8.31
N LEU A 420 22.45 15.16 -8.29
CA LEU A 420 21.66 16.14 -9.02
C LEU A 420 22.52 16.76 -10.13
N ASN A 421 22.08 16.61 -11.37
CA ASN A 421 22.65 17.28 -12.55
C ASN A 421 21.55 18.09 -13.21
N ALA A 422 21.66 19.41 -13.17
CA ALA A 422 20.63 20.31 -13.65
C ALA A 422 21.20 21.46 -14.45
N SER A 423 20.43 21.97 -15.41
CA SER A 423 20.64 23.26 -16.02
C SER A 423 19.62 24.28 -15.50
N LEU A 424 20.09 25.50 -15.29
CA LEU A 424 19.28 26.65 -14.89
C LEU A 424 19.22 27.63 -16.05
N GLY A 425 18.01 27.91 -16.54
CA GLY A 425 17.79 28.89 -17.59
C GLY A 425 17.04 30.13 -17.10
N ARG A 426 17.39 31.28 -17.68
CA ARG A 426 16.69 32.57 -17.54
C ARG A 426 16.58 33.04 -16.08
N ALA A 427 17.69 32.98 -15.35
CA ALA A 427 17.75 33.48 -13.99
C ALA A 427 18.04 34.99 -13.94
N ARG A 428 17.53 35.71 -12.94
CA ARG A 428 17.86 37.13 -12.71
C ARG A 428 18.70 37.28 -11.44
N PRO A 429 19.97 37.73 -11.51
CA PRO A 429 20.86 37.80 -10.35
C PRO A 429 20.26 38.65 -9.22
N GLY A 430 19.69 39.81 -9.53
CA GLY A 430 19.10 40.73 -8.54
C GLY A 430 17.91 40.18 -7.75
N ARG A 431 17.37 39.01 -8.13
CA ARG A 431 16.27 38.32 -7.42
C ARG A 431 16.72 37.08 -6.65
N LEU A 432 18.00 36.73 -6.68
CA LEU A 432 18.53 35.60 -5.93
C LEU A 432 18.92 36.06 -4.52
N PRO A 433 18.48 35.39 -3.44
CA PRO A 433 18.68 35.86 -2.07
C PRO A 433 20.15 36.14 -1.73
N LEU A 434 21.05 35.23 -2.13
CA LEU A 434 22.49 35.37 -1.90
C LEU A 434 23.11 36.56 -2.62
N PHE A 435 22.54 37.00 -3.75
CA PHE A 435 23.09 38.07 -4.59
C PHE A 435 22.69 39.46 -4.12
N THR A 436 21.58 39.57 -3.39
CA THR A 436 21.19 40.82 -2.73
C THR A 436 22.31 41.31 -1.80
N GLU A 437 22.94 40.38 -1.08
CA GLU A 437 24.07 40.64 -0.20
C GLU A 437 25.38 40.93 -0.94
N LEU A 438 25.47 40.58 -2.23
CA LEU A 438 26.63 40.85 -3.07
C LEU A 438 26.59 42.25 -3.70
N ARG A 439 25.47 42.96 -3.62
CA ARG A 439 25.29 44.30 -4.20
C ARG A 439 26.39 45.30 -3.83
N PRO A 440 26.91 45.35 -2.59
CA PRO A 440 28.01 46.26 -2.25
C PRO A 440 29.32 45.96 -2.97
N PHE A 441 29.51 44.71 -3.45
CA PHE A 441 30.76 44.24 -4.03
C PHE A 441 30.74 44.20 -5.56
N LEU A 442 29.57 44.29 -6.20
CA LEU A 442 29.41 44.15 -7.64
C LEU A 442 28.86 45.44 -8.28
N PRO A 443 29.25 45.79 -9.51
CA PRO A 443 28.75 46.97 -10.19
C PRO A 443 27.26 46.84 -10.52
N ALA A 444 26.50 47.93 -10.39
CA ALA A 444 25.03 47.94 -10.55
C ALA A 444 24.50 47.24 -11.84
N PRO A 445 25.12 47.40 -13.04
CA PRO A 445 24.64 46.75 -14.26
C PRO A 445 24.65 45.21 -14.20
N ALA A 446 25.45 44.62 -13.31
CA ALA A 446 25.54 43.16 -13.15
C ALA A 446 24.22 42.53 -12.66
N PHE A 447 23.32 43.30 -12.05
CA PHE A 447 22.09 42.79 -11.43
C PHE A 447 20.84 42.92 -12.30
N ASP A 448 20.89 43.74 -13.36
CA ASP A 448 19.74 44.03 -14.23
C ASP A 448 19.63 43.04 -15.42
N GLY A 449 20.69 42.29 -15.70
CA GLY A 449 20.75 41.30 -16.78
C GLY A 449 20.07 39.96 -16.48
N THR A 450 19.97 39.12 -17.50
CA THR A 450 19.59 37.70 -17.37
C THR A 450 20.83 36.81 -17.36
N LEU A 451 20.76 35.73 -16.59
CA LEU A 451 21.65 34.58 -16.66
C LEU A 451 20.96 33.57 -17.57
N ASP A 452 21.49 33.44 -18.77
CA ASP A 452 20.84 32.66 -19.82
C ASP A 452 21.15 31.17 -19.69
N ASP A 453 22.35 30.85 -19.20
CA ASP A 453 22.82 29.50 -19.00
C ASP A 453 23.38 29.31 -17.58
N GLY A 454 23.21 28.11 -17.06
CA GLY A 454 23.67 27.73 -15.75
C GLY A 454 23.71 26.23 -15.60
N LEU A 455 24.74 25.73 -14.95
CA LEU A 455 24.93 24.31 -14.67
C LEU A 455 25.01 24.11 -13.16
N LEU A 456 24.25 23.15 -12.64
CA LEU A 456 24.26 22.73 -11.25
C LEU A 456 24.57 21.24 -11.17
N GLN A 457 25.69 20.91 -10.54
CA GLN A 457 26.05 19.57 -10.10
C GLN A 457 26.12 19.57 -8.57
N ALA A 458 25.30 18.74 -7.95
CA ALA A 458 25.24 18.64 -6.50
C ALA A 458 25.01 17.19 -6.05
N ARG A 459 25.48 16.90 -4.84
CA ARG A 459 25.36 15.60 -4.20
C ARG A 459 24.80 15.77 -2.81
N LEU A 460 23.64 15.20 -2.54
CA LEU A 460 23.04 15.12 -1.21
C LEU A 460 23.36 13.76 -0.60
N SER A 461 23.99 13.71 0.56
CA SER A 461 24.17 12.49 1.33
C SER A 461 24.10 12.78 2.83
N ARG A 462 23.37 11.95 3.59
CA ARG A 462 23.23 12.08 5.05
C ARG A 462 22.85 13.50 5.52
N GLY A 463 22.01 14.20 4.74
CA GLY A 463 21.58 15.56 5.05
C GLY A 463 22.58 16.69 4.75
N VAL A 464 23.72 16.38 4.12
CA VAL A 464 24.68 17.37 3.60
C VAL A 464 24.54 17.43 2.09
N MET A 465 24.17 18.60 1.56
CA MET A 465 24.19 18.89 0.13
C MET A 465 25.53 19.53 -0.23
N ARG A 466 26.37 18.81 -0.95
CA ARG A 466 27.62 19.33 -1.53
C ARG A 466 27.33 19.86 -2.92
N ILE A 467 27.55 21.15 -3.13
CA ILE A 467 27.53 21.77 -4.45
C ILE A 467 28.93 21.57 -5.03
N GLU A 468 29.02 20.70 -6.03
CA GLU A 468 30.28 20.38 -6.72
C GLU A 468 30.59 21.45 -7.74
N GLN A 469 29.55 21.91 -8.44
CA GLN A 469 29.63 22.98 -9.41
C GLN A 469 28.28 23.67 -9.49
N LEU A 470 28.27 24.99 -9.33
CA LEU A 470 27.17 25.83 -9.77
C LEU A 470 27.76 26.97 -10.58
N SER A 471 27.66 26.91 -11.90
CA SER A 471 28.05 27.98 -12.79
C SER A 471 26.82 28.71 -13.31
N LEU A 472 26.92 30.03 -13.44
CA LEU A 472 25.88 30.87 -14.02
C LEU A 472 26.54 31.86 -14.97
N THR A 473 26.09 31.91 -16.21
CA THR A 473 26.66 32.74 -17.27
C THR A 473 25.58 33.68 -17.81
N GLY A 474 25.90 34.97 -17.84
CA GLY A 474 25.11 36.00 -18.51
C GLY A 474 26.01 37.05 -19.19
N PRO A 475 25.42 38.02 -19.89
CA PRO A 475 26.16 39.00 -20.69
C PRO A 475 27.15 39.86 -19.89
N SER A 476 26.82 40.16 -18.64
CA SER A 476 27.60 41.09 -17.79
C SER A 476 28.15 40.45 -16.52
N LEU A 477 27.81 39.18 -16.27
CA LEU A 477 28.06 38.51 -15.02
C LEU A 477 28.33 37.02 -15.26
N ARG A 478 29.42 36.51 -14.69
CA ARG A 478 29.71 35.07 -14.62
C ARG A 478 29.97 34.69 -13.18
N ILE A 479 29.36 33.62 -12.72
CA ILE A 479 29.46 33.17 -11.33
C ILE A 479 29.84 31.69 -11.32
N TYR A 480 30.70 31.34 -10.37
CA TYR A 480 31.06 29.98 -10.05
C TYR A 480 30.95 29.75 -8.54
N VAL A 481 30.17 28.76 -8.13
CA VAL A 481 29.91 28.43 -6.72
C VAL A 481 30.23 26.98 -6.43
N THR A 482 30.91 26.75 -5.31
CA THR A 482 31.15 25.41 -4.74
C THR A 482 30.98 25.45 -3.23
N GLY A 483 30.79 24.29 -2.60
CA GLY A 483 30.76 24.20 -1.14
C GLY A 483 29.70 23.26 -0.61
N THR A 484 29.20 23.52 0.59
CA THR A 484 28.22 22.68 1.26
C THR A 484 27.07 23.47 1.87
N VAL A 485 25.90 22.85 1.87
CA VAL A 485 24.69 23.29 2.57
C VAL A 485 24.24 22.13 3.45
N THR A 486 24.14 22.36 4.76
CA THR A 486 23.75 21.32 5.73
C THR A 486 22.39 21.63 6.34
N ARG A 487 21.54 20.61 6.51
CA ARG A 487 20.25 20.79 7.21
C ARG A 487 20.48 21.15 8.70
N PRO A 488 19.70 22.08 9.30
CA PRO A 488 18.50 22.69 8.73
C PRO A 488 18.76 23.81 7.72
N ASP A 489 19.90 24.52 7.74
CA ASP A 489 20.16 25.59 6.76
C ASP A 489 21.59 26.20 6.78
N ARG A 490 22.63 25.50 7.27
CA ARG A 490 23.97 26.13 7.38
C ARG A 490 24.68 26.14 6.04
N LEU A 491 25.25 27.29 5.71
CA LEU A 491 25.99 27.53 4.46
C LEU A 491 27.49 27.55 4.72
N ASN A 492 28.24 26.97 3.78
CA ASN A 492 29.67 27.17 3.62
C ASN A 492 29.99 27.08 2.12
N LEU A 493 29.93 28.23 1.45
CA LEU A 493 30.05 28.33 -0.01
C LEU A 493 31.22 29.24 -0.38
N ALA A 494 32.01 28.80 -1.36
CA ALA A 494 32.98 29.63 -2.05
C ALA A 494 32.34 30.12 -3.35
N VAL A 495 32.28 31.44 -3.54
CA VAL A 495 31.63 32.10 -4.66
C VAL A 495 32.67 32.96 -5.37
N THR A 496 32.90 32.69 -6.65
CA THR A 496 33.77 33.50 -7.50
C THR A 496 32.94 34.19 -8.57
N VAL A 497 33.09 35.50 -8.69
CA VAL A 497 32.29 36.33 -9.59
C VAL A 497 33.23 37.08 -10.54
N ALA A 498 32.93 37.03 -11.84
CA ALA A 498 33.54 37.91 -12.84
C ALA A 498 32.52 38.94 -13.30
N THR A 499 32.90 40.22 -13.24
CA THR A 499 32.05 41.35 -13.63
C THR A 499 32.65 42.08 -14.84
N GLY A 500 31.86 42.33 -15.87
CA GLY A 500 32.24 43.16 -17.01
C GLY A 500 32.35 42.42 -18.35
N ASP A 501 32.57 43.21 -19.41
CA ASP A 501 32.64 42.75 -20.79
C ASP A 501 33.95 41.99 -21.04
N THR A 502 33.89 40.68 -20.84
CA THR A 502 35.01 39.76 -21.10
C THR A 502 35.28 39.60 -22.60
N ALA A 503 34.29 39.90 -23.46
CA ALA A 503 34.43 39.86 -24.91
C ALA A 503 35.13 41.10 -25.49
N ALA A 504 34.97 42.28 -24.88
CA ALA A 504 35.47 43.54 -25.45
C ALA A 504 36.95 43.89 -25.20
N SER A 505 37.77 43.04 -24.56
CA SER A 505 39.17 43.40 -24.26
C SER A 505 40.23 42.45 -24.84
N ARG A 506 40.63 42.73 -26.10
CA ARG A 506 41.89 42.35 -26.79
C ARG A 506 42.28 40.85 -26.69
N GLY A 507 41.59 40.03 -27.48
CA GLY A 507 41.72 38.57 -27.60
C GLY A 507 43.01 38.00 -28.23
N CYS A 508 44.20 38.34 -27.74
CA CYS A 508 45.42 37.59 -28.12
C CYS A 508 46.11 36.91 -26.92
N SER A 509 46.23 37.59 -25.77
CA SER A 509 46.97 37.05 -24.62
C SER A 509 46.20 35.97 -23.86
N LEU A 510 44.88 36.13 -23.66
CA LEU A 510 44.05 35.15 -22.96
C LEU A 510 43.82 33.88 -23.78
N LEU A 511 43.62 34.00 -25.10
CA LEU A 511 43.50 32.85 -26.01
C LEU A 511 44.78 31.99 -26.05
N SER A 512 45.95 32.65 -25.99
CA SER A 512 47.25 31.96 -25.93
C SER A 512 47.42 31.17 -24.62
N VAL A 513 46.97 31.76 -23.51
CA VAL A 513 47.04 31.16 -22.17
C VAL A 513 45.98 30.08 -21.97
N ALA A 514 44.77 30.26 -22.50
CA ALA A 514 43.70 29.27 -22.46
C ALA A 514 44.10 28.00 -23.23
N ARG A 515 44.65 28.13 -24.44
CA ARG A 515 45.18 26.98 -25.22
C ARG A 515 46.33 26.23 -24.53
N LEU A 516 47.12 26.91 -23.70
CA LEU A 516 48.19 26.28 -22.91
C LEU A 516 47.65 25.65 -21.61
N ALA A 517 46.63 26.24 -21.01
CA ALA A 517 45.98 25.75 -19.78
C ALA A 517 45.10 24.51 -20.02
N ASP A 518 44.61 24.33 -21.24
CA ASP A 518 43.83 23.17 -21.69
C ASP A 518 44.68 21.92 -21.98
N SER A 519 46.01 22.02 -21.78
CA SER A 519 46.89 20.85 -21.78
C SER A 519 46.68 20.00 -20.53
N ALA A 520 46.86 18.68 -20.62
CA ALA A 520 46.60 17.75 -19.51
C ALA A 520 47.41 18.02 -18.23
N ASN A 521 48.47 18.84 -18.29
CA ASN A 521 49.29 19.24 -17.14
C ASN A 521 49.84 20.66 -17.35
N PRO A 522 49.07 21.73 -17.06
CA PRO A 522 49.59 23.08 -17.12
C PRO A 522 50.66 23.29 -16.03
N SER A 523 51.75 23.96 -16.37
CA SER A 523 52.78 24.29 -15.37
C SER A 523 52.23 25.30 -14.35
N VAL A 524 52.64 25.17 -13.09
CA VAL A 524 52.25 26.08 -12.00
C VAL A 524 52.53 27.56 -12.34
N GLY A 525 53.60 27.81 -13.11
CA GLY A 525 53.93 29.15 -13.60
C GLY A 525 52.89 29.73 -14.55
N ILE A 526 52.27 28.91 -15.41
CA ILE A 526 51.17 29.33 -16.29
C ILE A 526 49.94 29.65 -15.44
N LEU A 527 49.55 28.76 -14.52
CA LEU A 527 48.40 28.96 -13.62
C LEU A 527 48.50 30.28 -12.83
N LEU A 528 49.67 30.58 -12.24
CA LEU A 528 49.93 31.82 -11.51
C LEU A 528 49.86 33.06 -12.40
N ARG A 529 50.35 32.97 -13.65
CA ARG A 529 50.32 34.09 -14.60
C ARG A 529 48.89 34.38 -15.06
N THR A 530 48.11 33.33 -15.31
CA THR A 530 46.69 33.40 -15.62
C THR A 530 45.90 34.00 -14.47
N GLN A 531 46.16 33.55 -13.23
CA GLN A 531 45.53 34.09 -12.04
C GLN A 531 45.81 35.59 -11.89
N ARG A 532 47.05 36.06 -12.14
CA ARG A 532 47.36 37.51 -12.13
C ARG A 532 46.60 38.29 -13.20
N LEU A 533 46.38 37.72 -14.38
CA LEU A 533 45.61 38.36 -15.45
C LEU A 533 44.11 38.44 -15.12
N LEU A 534 43.58 37.43 -14.43
CA LEU A 534 42.18 37.37 -14.00
C LEU A 534 41.93 38.09 -12.67
N SER A 535 42.96 38.28 -11.84
CA SER A 535 42.90 38.86 -10.49
C SER A 535 42.21 40.21 -10.44
N ASN A 536 42.39 41.06 -11.45
CA ASN A 536 41.76 42.38 -11.48
C ASN A 536 40.29 42.36 -11.95
N ARG A 537 39.74 41.17 -12.23
CA ARG A 537 38.42 40.96 -12.83
C ARG A 537 37.56 39.94 -12.07
N LEU A 538 38.14 39.31 -11.06
CA LEU A 538 37.49 38.29 -10.25
C LEU A 538 37.35 38.77 -8.80
N ILE A 539 36.17 38.56 -8.25
CA ILE A 539 35.87 38.80 -6.83
C ILE A 539 35.60 37.43 -6.20
N HIS A 540 36.37 37.08 -5.18
CA HIS A 540 36.18 35.85 -4.43
C HIS A 540 35.52 36.14 -3.08
N LEU A 541 34.48 35.37 -2.79
CA LEU A 541 33.58 35.59 -1.66
C LEU A 541 33.38 34.27 -0.95
N GLU A 542 33.41 34.32 0.37
CA GLU A 542 33.03 33.21 1.23
C GLU A 542 31.66 33.52 1.84
N VAL A 543 30.71 32.62 1.66
CA VAL A 543 29.35 32.74 2.20
C VAL A 543 29.14 31.68 3.27
N THR A 544 29.04 32.13 4.51
CA THR A 544 28.82 31.29 5.70
C THR A 544 27.51 31.66 6.40
N GLY A 545 27.22 31.07 7.57
CA GLY A 545 26.02 31.36 8.34
C GLY A 545 24.84 30.46 7.96
N THR A 546 23.66 31.04 7.78
CA THR A 546 22.43 30.31 7.38
C THR A 546 21.78 30.95 6.16
N ALA A 547 20.94 30.25 5.39
CA ALA A 547 20.32 30.90 4.22
C ALA A 547 19.41 32.08 4.60
N ARG A 548 18.93 32.15 5.84
CA ARG A 548 18.21 33.32 6.39
C ARG A 548 19.10 34.47 6.83
N ARG A 549 20.33 34.17 7.25
CA ARG A 549 21.33 35.13 7.75
C ARG A 549 22.69 34.76 7.16
N PRO A 550 22.87 34.94 5.85
CA PRO A 550 24.14 34.68 5.21
C PRO A 550 25.17 35.71 5.70
N MET A 551 26.40 35.26 5.92
CA MET A 551 27.53 36.12 6.21
C MET A 551 28.48 36.06 5.01
N VAL A 552 28.64 37.18 4.32
CA VAL A 552 29.50 37.30 3.15
C VAL A 552 30.80 37.96 3.55
N ARG A 553 31.92 37.30 3.25
CA ARG A 553 33.27 37.84 3.45
C ARG A 553 34.00 37.86 2.13
N ALA A 554 34.43 39.04 1.69
CA ALA A 554 35.36 39.16 0.58
C ALA A 554 36.74 38.68 1.01
N LEU A 555 37.32 37.75 0.25
CA LEU A 555 38.67 37.24 0.51
C LEU A 555 39.63 37.84 -0.53
N PRO A 556 40.84 38.26 -0.12
CA PRO A 556 41.90 38.54 -1.08
C PRO A 556 42.17 37.26 -1.87
N LEU A 557 42.25 37.36 -3.21
CA LEU A 557 42.20 36.21 -4.13
C LEU A 557 42.94 34.98 -3.59
N PRO A 558 42.23 33.95 -3.11
CA PRO A 558 42.85 32.67 -2.82
C PRO A 558 43.29 32.03 -4.14
N LEU A 559 44.14 31.01 -4.06
CA LEU A 559 44.34 30.08 -5.17
C LEU A 559 42.96 29.57 -5.60
N LEU A 560 42.50 30.01 -6.78
CA LEU A 560 41.27 29.49 -7.38
C LEU A 560 41.40 27.97 -7.48
N SER A 561 40.30 27.25 -7.28
CA SER A 561 40.33 25.82 -7.58
C SER A 561 40.63 25.63 -9.07
N ASP A 562 41.26 24.51 -9.42
CA ASP A 562 41.62 24.20 -10.81
C ASP A 562 40.38 24.25 -11.72
N GLU A 563 39.23 23.80 -11.21
CA GLU A 563 37.94 23.83 -11.91
C GLU A 563 37.40 25.25 -12.11
N ALA A 564 37.50 26.12 -11.09
CA ALA A 564 37.08 27.50 -11.21
C ALA A 564 37.92 28.24 -12.24
N LEU A 565 39.24 28.00 -12.24
CA LEU A 565 40.16 28.60 -13.21
C LEU A 565 39.86 28.14 -14.63
N ARG A 566 39.69 26.81 -14.84
CA ARG A 566 39.31 26.25 -16.15
C ARG A 566 38.00 26.84 -16.66
N TYR A 567 36.97 26.92 -15.82
CA TYR A 567 35.69 27.53 -16.18
C TYR A 567 35.86 28.97 -16.70
N PHE A 568 36.57 29.83 -15.97
CA PHE A 568 36.75 31.22 -16.41
C PHE A 568 37.63 31.34 -17.66
N LEU A 569 38.57 30.42 -17.88
CA LEU A 569 39.41 30.37 -19.08
C LEU A 569 38.62 29.93 -20.33
N GLU A 570 37.86 28.85 -20.23
CA GLU A 570 36.99 28.36 -21.30
C GLU A 570 36.00 29.45 -21.73
N GLN A 571 35.36 30.09 -20.75
CA GLN A 571 34.41 31.18 -21.01
C GLN A 571 35.08 32.45 -21.56
N ALA A 572 36.36 32.68 -21.31
CA ALA A 572 37.10 33.80 -21.91
C ALA A 572 37.59 33.49 -23.34
N ALA A 573 37.60 32.21 -23.73
CA ALA A 573 37.98 31.76 -25.06
C ALA A 573 36.79 31.55 -26.01
N ALA A 574 35.60 31.26 -25.46
CA ALA A 574 34.31 31.26 -26.15
C ALA A 574 33.79 32.68 -26.36
#